data_AF-A0A2H9VNV4-F1
#
_entry.id   AF-A0A2H9VNV4-F1
#
_cell.length_a   1.000
_cell.length_b   1.000
_cell.length_c   1.000
_cell.angle_alpha   90.00
_cell.angle_beta   90.00
_cell.angle_gamma   90.00
#
_symmetry.space_group_name_H-M   'P 1'
#
loop_
_entity.id
_entity.type
_entity.pdbx_description
1 polymer ?
#
loop_
_entity_poly.entity_id
_entity_poly.type
_entity_poly.pdbx_seq_one_letter_code
_entity_poly.pdbx_strand_id
1 'polypeptide(L)'
;MERVKNLFLLLFAAIVITGCGSSNATVTCKKVEKFQSDAGIINIPQFKVGDAILLDTVKKVGTFILNSEIADADISASAPIDSTVILTETGFDINLSGDVSKASASVQANVKSTISRNTTFFLANSVRKNISNPFNEINKPGNMPAIKSALVNNKNTVCMFVTGIVYADKFEFRIKNSAGGSANANILKFGNFSIQIAYTCQGDLKIDAKNGGIFYKPSFYGLNAAKDQLLLQALKIDLSGYNFYQALKVY
;
A
#
# COMPACT_ATOMS: atom_id res chain seq x y z
N MET A 1 -17.13 -76.81 32.30
CA MET A 1 -16.92 -75.52 32.97
C MET A 1 -15.52 -75.05 32.66
N GLU A 2 -15.34 -74.13 31.71
CA GLU A 2 -14.39 -73.01 31.77
C GLU A 2 -14.47 -72.16 30.49
N ARG A 3 -15.20 -71.04 30.66
CA ARG A 3 -15.00 -69.70 30.07
C ARG A 3 -14.60 -69.58 28.60
N VAL A 4 -15.64 -69.56 27.77
CA VAL A 4 -15.78 -68.64 26.64
C VAL A 4 -15.82 -67.20 27.16
N LYS A 5 -14.94 -66.30 26.68
CA LYS A 5 -15.17 -64.85 26.49
C LYS A 5 -13.91 -64.12 26.02
N ASN A 6 -14.11 -63.24 25.04
CA ASN A 6 -13.19 -62.22 24.49
C ASN A 6 -12.16 -62.79 23.50
N LEU A 7 -12.07 -62.35 22.24
CA LEU A 7 -12.07 -60.96 21.81
C LEU A 7 -12.42 -60.87 20.31
N PHE A 8 -13.65 -60.44 20.03
CA PHE A 8 -14.01 -59.79 18.76
C PHE A 8 -13.52 -58.33 18.88
N LEU A 9 -12.61 -57.89 18.02
CA LEU A 9 -12.44 -56.48 17.63
C LEU A 9 -11.59 -56.47 16.35
N LEU A 10 -12.24 -56.52 15.18
CA LEU A 10 -12.50 -55.35 14.32
C LEU A 10 -11.20 -54.60 13.99
N LEU A 11 -10.66 -54.85 12.80
CA LEU A 11 -10.93 -54.10 11.56
C LEU A 11 -10.49 -52.63 11.64
N PHE A 12 -9.64 -52.26 10.68
CA PHE A 12 -9.23 -50.90 10.36
C PHE A 12 -8.45 -50.18 11.47
N ALA A 13 -7.19 -50.56 11.62
CA ALA A 13 -6.17 -49.53 11.80
C ALA A 13 -6.23 -48.62 10.57
N ALA A 14 -7.05 -47.57 10.67
CA ALA A 14 -7.04 -46.46 9.76
C ALA A 14 -5.60 -45.98 9.69
N ILE A 15 -4.96 -46.29 8.57
CA ILE A 15 -3.78 -45.61 8.09
C ILE A 15 -4.22 -44.15 7.90
N VAL A 16 -4.11 -43.36 8.97
CA VAL A 16 -4.08 -41.92 8.89
C VAL A 16 -2.71 -41.59 8.33
N ILE A 17 -2.53 -41.80 7.02
CA ILE A 17 -1.63 -40.97 6.24
C ILE A 17 -2.32 -39.60 6.22
N THR A 18 -2.18 -38.84 7.30
CA THR A 18 -2.21 -37.38 7.20
C THR A 18 -0.97 -37.03 6.41
N GLY A 19 -1.08 -37.15 5.09
CA GLY A 19 -0.22 -36.42 4.19
C GLY A 19 -0.26 -34.98 4.68
N CYS A 20 0.90 -34.46 5.06
CA CYS A 20 1.08 -33.05 5.33
C CYS A 20 0.98 -32.36 3.95
N GLY A 21 -0.22 -32.34 3.37
CA GLY A 21 -0.47 -31.71 2.10
C GLY A 21 -0.27 -30.22 2.31
N SER A 22 0.74 -29.66 1.65
CA SER A 22 1.00 -28.23 1.72
C SER A 22 -0.18 -27.51 1.07
N SER A 23 -0.93 -26.75 1.88
CA SER A 23 -1.94 -25.82 1.37
C SER A 23 -1.25 -24.52 1.05
N ASN A 24 -1.48 -23.98 -0.15
CA ASN A 24 -0.83 -22.75 -0.58
C ASN A 24 -1.87 -21.78 -1.16
N ALA A 25 -1.53 -20.49 -1.10
CA ALA A 25 -2.26 -19.42 -1.77
C ALA A 25 -1.28 -18.51 -2.50
N THR A 26 -1.52 -18.28 -3.79
CA THR A 26 -0.81 -17.27 -4.57
C THR A 26 -1.69 -16.04 -4.69
N VAL A 27 -1.17 -14.90 -4.25
CA VAL A 27 -1.84 -13.61 -4.24
C VAL A 27 -1.21 -12.73 -5.33
N THR A 28 -1.96 -12.51 -6.39
CA THR A 28 -1.57 -11.58 -7.45
C THR A 28 -2.12 -10.20 -7.13
N CYS A 29 -1.21 -9.25 -7.04
CA CYS A 29 -1.52 -7.88 -6.67
C CYS A 29 -2.01 -7.12 -7.92
N LYS A 30 -3.15 -6.45 -7.84
CA LYS A 30 -3.65 -5.60 -8.94
C LYS A 30 -3.49 -4.14 -8.54
N LYS A 31 -2.86 -3.35 -9.42
CA LYS A 31 -2.79 -1.89 -9.30
C LYS A 31 -2.20 -1.41 -7.97
N VAL A 32 -1.15 -2.07 -7.47
CA VAL A 32 -0.51 -1.69 -6.18
C VAL A 32 0.07 -0.29 -6.26
N GLU A 33 0.63 0.05 -7.42
CA GLU A 33 1.11 1.39 -7.75
C GLU A 33 0.01 2.45 -7.60
N LYS A 34 -1.28 2.08 -7.63
CA LYS A 34 -2.40 3.03 -7.49
C LYS A 34 -2.96 3.13 -6.08
N PHE A 35 -2.35 2.45 -5.12
CA PHE A 35 -2.84 2.41 -3.75
C PHE A 35 -2.71 3.76 -3.04
N GLN A 36 -3.73 4.08 -2.25
CA GLN A 36 -3.79 5.26 -1.39
C GLN A 36 -4.20 4.87 0.02
N SER A 37 -3.57 5.51 1.00
CA SER A 37 -3.92 5.38 2.42
C SER A 37 -3.62 6.67 3.15
N ASP A 38 -3.88 6.70 4.47
CA ASP A 38 -3.48 7.83 5.32
C ASP A 38 -1.96 7.99 5.42
N ALA A 39 -1.17 6.96 5.07
CA ALA A 39 0.27 7.09 4.96
C ALA A 39 0.73 7.84 3.70
N GLY A 40 -0.16 7.97 2.70
CA GLY A 40 0.12 8.59 1.41
C GLY A 40 -0.27 7.69 0.24
N ILE A 41 0.27 8.02 -0.92
CA ILE A 41 0.06 7.31 -2.19
C ILE A 41 1.32 6.59 -2.63
N ILE A 42 1.17 5.41 -3.23
CA ILE A 42 2.26 4.68 -3.91
C ILE A 42 2.39 5.15 -5.37
N ASN A 43 1.45 5.96 -5.88
CA ASN A 43 1.32 6.31 -7.31
C ASN A 43 2.39 7.29 -7.77
N ILE A 44 3.57 6.78 -8.12
CA ILE A 44 4.75 7.56 -8.45
C ILE A 44 5.42 7.17 -9.77
N PRO A 45 5.64 8.15 -10.66
CA PRO A 45 6.95 8.77 -10.87
C PRO A 45 7.62 9.13 -9.54
N GLN A 46 8.87 8.76 -9.23
CA GLN A 46 9.49 9.09 -7.93
C GLN A 46 9.47 10.61 -7.62
N PHE A 47 8.44 11.07 -6.89
CA PHE A 47 8.30 12.48 -6.53
C PHE A 47 9.34 12.86 -5.46
N LYS A 48 9.47 14.16 -5.23
CA LYS A 48 10.27 14.75 -4.16
C LYS A 48 9.38 15.62 -3.27
N VAL A 49 9.79 15.80 -2.02
CA VAL A 49 9.18 16.81 -1.15
C VAL A 49 9.26 18.17 -1.85
N GLY A 50 8.17 18.91 -1.84
CA GLY A 50 8.07 20.20 -2.51
C GLY A 50 7.69 20.13 -3.99
N ASP A 51 7.50 18.95 -4.58
CA ASP A 51 6.95 18.86 -5.94
C ASP A 51 5.51 19.39 -5.97
N ALA A 52 5.24 20.28 -6.93
CA ALA A 52 3.92 20.78 -7.27
C ALA A 52 3.49 20.21 -8.62
N ILE A 53 2.33 19.55 -8.63
CA ILE A 53 1.75 18.86 -9.77
C ILE A 53 0.35 19.43 -10.02
N LEU A 54 0.07 19.82 -11.25
CA LEU A 54 -1.26 20.20 -11.70
C LEU A 54 -2.07 18.93 -11.97
N LEU A 55 -3.21 18.77 -11.31
CA LEU A 55 -4.13 17.67 -11.54
C LEU A 55 -5.32 18.13 -12.35
N ASP A 56 -5.49 17.61 -13.57
CA ASP A 56 -6.74 17.73 -14.32
C ASP A 56 -7.76 16.72 -13.77
N THR A 57 -8.79 17.24 -13.11
CA THR A 57 -9.79 16.40 -12.41
C THR A 57 -10.75 15.69 -13.34
N VAL A 58 -10.84 16.11 -14.61
CA VAL A 58 -11.69 15.49 -15.64
C VAL A 58 -10.89 14.48 -16.45
N LYS A 59 -9.73 14.88 -17.00
CA LYS A 59 -8.88 14.01 -17.82
C LYS A 59 -8.11 12.99 -16.99
N LYS A 60 -8.02 13.18 -15.68
CA LYS A 60 -7.24 12.34 -14.75
C LYS A 60 -5.77 12.29 -15.14
N VAL A 61 -5.18 13.45 -15.42
CA VAL A 61 -3.76 13.59 -15.76
C VAL A 61 -3.09 14.50 -14.74
N GLY A 62 -1.90 14.11 -14.29
CA GLY A 62 -1.01 14.93 -13.49
C GLY A 62 0.14 15.47 -14.34
N THR A 63 0.40 16.77 -14.26
CA THR A 63 1.51 17.43 -14.96
C THR A 63 2.40 18.17 -13.97
N PHE A 64 3.71 17.97 -14.06
CA PHE A 64 4.65 18.67 -13.18
C PHE A 64 4.62 20.19 -13.44
N ILE A 65 4.62 20.99 -12.38
CA ILE A 65 4.69 22.46 -12.45
C ILE A 65 6.11 22.91 -12.06
N LEU A 66 6.48 22.65 -10.81
CA LEU A 66 7.75 23.07 -10.22
C LEU A 66 8.09 22.19 -9.01
N ASN A 67 9.33 22.29 -8.55
CA ASN A 67 9.72 21.79 -7.24
C ASN A 67 10.12 23.00 -6.40
N SER A 68 9.44 23.19 -5.27
CA SER A 68 9.85 24.14 -4.27
C SER A 68 11.06 23.58 -3.55
N GLU A 69 12.19 24.28 -3.63
CA GLU A 69 13.35 23.96 -2.81
C GLU A 69 13.00 24.21 -1.34
N ILE A 70 12.82 23.14 -0.58
CA ILE A 70 12.50 23.22 0.85
C ILE A 70 13.81 23.20 1.62
N ALA A 71 14.04 24.23 2.44
CA ALA A 71 15.21 24.27 3.31
C ALA A 71 15.14 23.12 4.34
N ASP A 72 16.29 22.54 4.69
CA ASP A 72 16.34 21.42 5.65
C ASP A 72 15.72 21.78 7.00
N ALA A 73 15.85 23.05 7.44
CA ALA A 73 15.23 23.55 8.67
C ALA A 73 13.68 23.53 8.63
N ASP A 74 13.08 23.56 7.44
CA ASP A 74 11.64 23.49 7.22
C ASP A 74 11.15 22.05 7.00
N ILE A 75 12.05 21.06 7.07
CA ILE A 75 11.72 19.63 7.01
C ILE A 75 11.80 19.03 8.40
N SER A 76 10.67 18.53 8.89
CA SER A 76 10.60 17.69 10.08
C SER A 76 10.77 16.22 9.68
N ALA A 77 11.64 15.49 10.38
CA ALA A 77 11.76 14.04 10.29
C ALA A 77 11.26 13.40 11.58
N SER A 78 10.41 12.37 11.46
CA SER A 78 10.05 11.55 12.62
C SER A 78 11.26 10.73 13.07
N ALA A 79 11.27 10.34 14.35
CA ALA A 79 12.12 9.22 14.77
C ALA A 79 11.77 7.96 13.94
N PRO A 80 12.75 7.06 13.71
CA PRO A 80 12.47 5.76 13.11
C PRO A 80 11.45 4.97 13.93
N ILE A 81 10.52 4.33 13.24
CA ILE A 81 9.54 3.42 13.84
C ILE A 81 9.89 2.01 13.38
N ASP A 82 10.22 1.12 14.32
CA ASP A 82 10.67 -0.25 14.06
C ASP A 82 9.76 -1.00 13.09
N SER A 83 8.44 -0.86 13.28
CA SER A 83 7.46 -1.39 12.34
C SER A 83 6.22 -0.53 12.20
N THR A 84 5.83 -0.30 10.96
CA THR A 84 4.55 0.32 10.58
C THR A 84 3.74 -0.66 9.76
N VAL A 85 2.46 -0.83 10.12
CA VAL A 85 1.53 -1.71 9.41
C VAL A 85 0.39 -0.87 8.83
N ILE A 86 0.17 -0.98 7.52
CA ILE A 86 -0.89 -0.27 6.81
C ILE A 86 -1.83 -1.32 6.21
N LEU A 87 -3.13 -1.20 6.49
CA LEU A 87 -4.15 -2.07 5.90
C LEU A 87 -4.22 -1.86 4.39
N THR A 88 -4.30 -2.94 3.63
CA THR A 88 -4.37 -2.87 2.17
C THR A 88 -5.79 -3.10 1.72
N GLU A 89 -6.36 -2.14 1.00
CA GLU A 89 -7.66 -2.30 0.32
C GLU A 89 -7.47 -2.64 -1.17
N THR A 90 -6.25 -2.98 -1.57
CA THR A 90 -5.93 -3.34 -2.96
C THR A 90 -6.69 -4.59 -3.38
N GLY A 91 -7.20 -4.58 -4.61
CA GLY A 91 -7.78 -5.77 -5.22
C GLY A 91 -6.72 -6.85 -5.41
N PHE A 92 -6.98 -8.03 -4.86
CA PHE A 92 -6.13 -9.20 -5.04
C PHE A 92 -6.83 -10.25 -5.91
N ASP A 93 -6.06 -10.90 -6.77
CA ASP A 93 -6.44 -12.20 -7.30
C ASP A 93 -5.84 -13.29 -6.41
N ILE A 94 -6.64 -14.24 -5.97
CA ILE A 94 -6.18 -15.28 -5.03
C ILE A 94 -6.47 -16.64 -5.62
N ASN A 95 -5.39 -17.34 -5.97
CA ASN A 95 -5.44 -18.73 -6.39
C ASN A 95 -5.05 -19.64 -5.23
N LEU A 96 -5.85 -20.68 -4.99
CA LEU A 96 -5.63 -21.65 -3.92
C LEU A 96 -5.13 -22.96 -4.53
N SER A 97 -4.19 -23.64 -3.87
CA SER A 97 -3.68 -24.94 -4.31
C SER A 97 -3.42 -25.87 -3.13
N GLY A 98 -3.21 -27.16 -3.43
CA GLY A 98 -3.03 -28.20 -2.42
C GLY A 98 -4.39 -28.70 -1.88
N ASP A 99 -4.47 -28.95 -0.58
CA ASP A 99 -5.70 -29.51 0.00
C ASP A 99 -6.81 -28.48 0.19
N VAL A 100 -6.46 -27.21 0.44
CA VAL A 100 -7.45 -26.15 0.56
C VAL A 100 -8.23 -25.90 -0.75
N SER A 101 -7.64 -26.19 -1.93
CA SER A 101 -8.36 -26.06 -3.22
C SER A 101 -9.35 -27.20 -3.49
N LYS A 102 -9.26 -28.30 -2.74
CA LYS A 102 -10.21 -29.43 -2.79
C LYS A 102 -11.36 -29.26 -1.77
N ALA A 103 -11.26 -28.28 -0.87
CA ALA A 103 -12.31 -27.98 0.10
C ALA A 103 -13.57 -27.44 -0.58
N SER A 104 -14.68 -27.38 0.14
CA SER A 104 -15.94 -26.83 -0.39
C SER A 104 -15.77 -25.38 -0.86
N ALA A 105 -16.57 -24.97 -1.84
CA ALA A 105 -16.51 -23.61 -2.40
C ALA A 105 -16.67 -22.51 -1.33
N SER A 106 -17.50 -22.76 -0.31
CA SER A 106 -17.68 -21.84 0.83
C SER A 106 -16.40 -21.67 1.65
N VAL A 107 -15.68 -22.78 1.93
CA VAL A 107 -14.39 -22.73 2.64
C VAL A 107 -13.36 -21.98 1.81
N GLN A 108 -13.28 -22.26 0.51
CA GLN A 108 -12.36 -21.55 -0.39
C GLN A 108 -12.65 -20.05 -0.42
N ALA A 109 -13.92 -19.64 -0.53
CA ALA A 109 -14.32 -18.24 -0.52
C ALA A 109 -13.94 -17.54 0.80
N ASN A 110 -14.14 -18.21 1.94
CA ASN A 110 -13.78 -17.68 3.25
C ASN A 110 -12.26 -17.53 3.42
N VAL A 111 -11.47 -18.47 2.92
CA VAL A 111 -10.01 -18.37 2.90
C VAL A 111 -9.58 -17.16 2.06
N LYS A 112 -10.07 -17.03 0.82
CA LYS A 112 -9.75 -15.89 -0.06
C LYS A 112 -10.11 -14.55 0.60
N SER A 113 -11.33 -14.45 1.15
CA SER A 113 -11.77 -13.25 1.87
C SER A 113 -10.90 -12.94 3.09
N THR A 114 -10.51 -13.97 3.86
CA THR A 114 -9.61 -13.81 5.01
C THR A 114 -8.25 -13.28 4.60
N ILE A 115 -7.66 -13.83 3.53
CA ILE A 115 -6.39 -13.35 2.99
C ILE A 115 -6.55 -11.89 2.57
N SER A 116 -7.51 -11.56 1.70
CA SER A 116 -7.71 -10.19 1.22
C SER A 116 -7.90 -9.17 2.35
N ARG A 117 -8.68 -9.49 3.39
CA ARG A 117 -8.98 -8.55 4.49
C ARG A 117 -7.83 -8.38 5.48
N ASN A 118 -6.94 -9.37 5.58
CA ASN A 118 -5.85 -9.36 6.57
C ASN A 118 -4.49 -9.10 5.96
N THR A 119 -4.36 -9.05 4.64
CA THR A 119 -3.15 -8.55 3.99
C THR A 119 -2.93 -7.07 4.35
N THR A 120 -1.67 -6.75 4.62
CA THR A 120 -1.18 -5.45 5.06
C THR A 120 0.12 -5.14 4.36
N PHE A 121 0.40 -3.86 4.16
CA PHE A 121 1.75 -3.39 3.93
C PHE A 121 2.48 -3.34 5.27
N PHE A 122 3.67 -3.92 5.28
CA PHE A 122 4.59 -3.87 6.39
C PHE A 122 5.81 -3.05 5.98
N LEU A 123 6.13 -2.06 6.82
CA LEU A 123 7.30 -1.21 6.67
C LEU A 123 8.20 -1.40 7.89
N ALA A 124 9.49 -1.69 7.68
CA ALA A 124 10.47 -1.77 8.77
C ALA A 124 11.29 -0.49 8.88
N ASN A 125 11.59 -0.05 10.10
CA ASN A 125 12.38 1.16 10.37
C ASN A 125 11.89 2.39 9.60
N SER A 126 10.57 2.56 9.53
CA SER A 126 9.99 3.60 8.71
C SER A 126 10.24 4.99 9.30
N VAL A 127 10.58 5.95 8.46
CA VAL A 127 10.79 7.37 8.80
C VAL A 127 9.89 8.22 7.92
N ARG A 128 9.27 9.25 8.50
CA ARG A 128 8.47 10.23 7.75
C ARG A 128 9.21 11.55 7.70
N LYS A 129 9.36 12.12 6.51
CA LYS A 129 9.81 13.49 6.31
C LYS A 129 8.63 14.34 5.86
N ASN A 130 8.37 15.46 6.52
CA ASN A 130 7.28 16.37 6.17
C ASN A 130 7.79 17.82 6.15
N ILE A 131 7.24 18.61 5.25
CA ILE A 131 7.34 20.07 5.32
C ILE A 131 6.59 20.54 6.57
N SER A 132 7.25 21.30 7.42
CA SER A 132 6.71 21.80 8.69
C SER A 132 5.52 22.74 8.49
N ASN A 133 5.57 23.61 7.48
CA ASN A 133 4.46 24.49 7.10
C ASN A 133 4.21 24.49 5.58
N PRO A 134 3.51 23.48 5.04
CA PRO A 134 3.29 23.36 3.61
C PRO A 134 2.49 24.51 3.00
N PHE A 135 1.60 25.13 3.77
CA PHE A 135 0.79 26.26 3.32
C PHE A 135 1.65 27.50 3.05
N ASN A 136 2.62 27.77 3.93
CA ASN A 136 3.55 28.89 3.71
C ASN A 136 4.46 28.61 2.51
N GLU A 137 5.00 27.39 2.40
CA GLU A 137 5.88 27.01 1.30
C GLU A 137 5.24 27.20 -0.08
N ILE A 138 4.02 26.72 -0.26
CA ILE A 138 3.34 26.80 -1.56
C ILE A 138 2.95 28.23 -1.93
N ASN A 139 2.72 29.10 -0.93
CA ASN A 139 2.40 30.52 -1.11
C ASN A 139 3.63 31.44 -1.11
N LYS A 140 4.87 30.90 -1.07
CA LYS A 140 6.08 31.73 -1.19
C LYS A 140 6.11 32.49 -2.53
N PRO A 141 6.64 33.72 -2.57
CA PRO A 141 6.70 34.53 -3.80
C PRO A 141 7.41 33.84 -4.98
N GLY A 142 8.37 32.95 -4.73
CA GLY A 142 9.06 32.19 -5.77
C GLY A 142 8.22 31.07 -6.41
N ASN A 143 7.24 30.52 -5.70
CA ASN A 143 6.44 29.37 -6.14
C ASN A 143 5.07 29.78 -6.65
N MET A 144 4.42 30.67 -5.91
CA MET A 144 3.01 31.01 -6.09
C MET A 144 2.66 31.53 -7.50
N PRO A 145 3.46 32.40 -8.16
CA PRO A 145 3.12 32.90 -9.50
C PRO A 145 3.00 31.80 -10.55
N ALA A 146 3.90 30.82 -10.54
CA ALA A 146 3.89 29.70 -11.49
C ALA A 146 2.69 28.78 -11.28
N ILE A 147 2.39 28.44 -10.01
CA ILE A 147 1.23 27.60 -9.67
C ILE A 147 -0.08 28.32 -9.99
N LYS A 148 -0.19 29.61 -9.65
CA LYS A 148 -1.36 30.45 -9.98
C LYS A 148 -1.58 30.51 -11.49
N SER A 149 -0.54 30.76 -12.27
CA SER A 149 -0.62 30.79 -13.73
C SER A 149 -1.13 29.46 -14.29
N ALA A 150 -0.61 28.33 -13.79
CA ALA A 150 -1.06 27.00 -14.19
C ALA A 150 -2.54 26.75 -13.88
N LEU A 151 -3.02 27.17 -12.69
CA LEU A 151 -4.42 27.02 -12.27
C LEU A 151 -5.39 27.94 -13.02
N VAL A 152 -4.99 29.17 -13.37
CA VAL A 152 -5.85 30.11 -14.12
C VAL A 152 -6.01 29.65 -15.57
N ASN A 153 -4.95 29.14 -16.17
CA ASN A 153 -4.95 28.74 -17.59
C ASN A 153 -5.66 27.40 -17.84
N ASN A 154 -5.96 26.62 -16.79
CA ASN A 154 -6.57 25.31 -16.92
C ASN A 154 -7.84 25.21 -16.06
N LYS A 155 -8.98 25.01 -16.71
CA LYS A 155 -10.26 24.76 -16.01
C LYS A 155 -10.24 23.37 -15.38
N ASN A 156 -10.95 23.19 -14.26
CA ASN A 156 -11.09 21.91 -13.55
C ASN A 156 -9.77 21.33 -13.00
N THR A 157 -8.78 22.18 -12.71
CA THR A 157 -7.52 21.74 -12.13
C THR A 157 -7.39 22.07 -10.65
N VAL A 158 -6.63 21.25 -9.94
CA VAL A 158 -6.15 21.53 -8.59
C VAL A 158 -4.64 21.34 -8.53
N CYS A 159 -3.96 22.02 -7.61
CA CYS A 159 -2.54 21.78 -7.37
C CYS A 159 -2.38 20.70 -6.31
N MET A 160 -1.72 19.59 -6.64
CA MET A 160 -1.21 18.62 -5.68
C MET A 160 0.21 19.01 -5.30
N PHE A 161 0.45 19.21 -4.01
CA PHE A 161 1.78 19.53 -3.48
C PHE A 161 2.26 18.38 -2.60
N VAL A 162 3.45 17.85 -2.87
CA VAL A 162 4.04 16.74 -2.11
C VAL A 162 4.61 17.27 -0.81
N THR A 163 3.82 17.14 0.25
CA THR A 163 4.12 17.71 1.58
C THR A 163 4.95 16.81 2.47
N GLY A 164 5.07 15.54 2.12
CA GLY A 164 5.90 14.61 2.86
C GLY A 164 6.09 13.28 2.15
N ILE A 165 7.05 12.50 2.64
CA ILE A 165 7.43 11.20 2.11
C ILE A 165 7.68 10.25 3.28
N VAL A 166 7.21 9.01 3.14
CA VAL A 166 7.54 7.88 4.03
C VAL A 166 8.65 7.06 3.38
N TYR A 167 9.72 6.84 4.11
CA TYR A 167 10.82 5.94 3.78
C TYR A 167 10.77 4.73 4.72
N ALA A 168 11.33 3.60 4.30
CA ALA A 168 11.52 2.43 5.16
C ALA A 168 12.60 1.52 4.56
N ASP A 169 13.32 0.81 5.42
CA ASP A 169 14.36 -0.14 4.98
C ASP A 169 13.75 -1.37 4.28
N LYS A 170 12.49 -1.66 4.61
CA LYS A 170 11.74 -2.79 4.07
C LYS A 170 10.32 -2.37 3.74
N PHE A 171 9.82 -2.82 2.60
CA PHE A 171 8.43 -2.71 2.20
C PHE A 171 7.94 -4.04 1.64
N GLU A 172 6.91 -4.61 2.26
CA GLU A 172 6.40 -5.92 1.87
C GLU A 172 4.94 -6.13 2.21
N PHE A 173 4.31 -7.11 1.56
CA PHE A 173 3.01 -7.59 1.98
C PHE A 173 3.18 -8.61 3.12
N ARG A 174 2.33 -8.48 4.14
CA ARG A 174 2.19 -9.45 5.22
C ARG A 174 0.73 -9.73 5.52
N ILE A 175 0.42 -10.94 5.97
CA ILE A 175 -0.88 -11.23 6.57
C ILE A 175 -0.86 -10.97 8.09
N LYS A 176 -1.88 -10.29 8.62
CA LYS A 176 -2.12 -10.16 10.07
C LYS A 176 -2.28 -11.55 10.68
N ASN A 177 -1.76 -11.73 11.89
CA ASN A 177 -1.78 -13.00 12.64
C ASN A 177 -1.01 -14.16 11.98
N SER A 178 0.09 -13.88 11.28
CA SER A 178 1.00 -14.93 10.83
C SER A 178 1.53 -15.72 12.03
N ALA A 179 1.32 -17.05 12.04
CA ALA A 179 1.80 -17.91 13.10
C ALA A 179 3.33 -18.08 13.01
N GLY A 180 4.08 -17.36 13.84
CA GLY A 180 5.51 -17.60 14.08
C GLY A 180 6.41 -16.40 13.82
N GLY A 181 7.27 -16.11 14.79
CA GLY A 181 8.27 -15.05 14.72
C GLY A 181 9.17 -15.17 13.48
N SER A 182 9.40 -14.02 12.86
CA SER A 182 10.49 -13.62 11.95
C SER A 182 10.89 -14.48 10.73
N ALA A 183 10.39 -15.70 10.53
CA ALA A 183 10.66 -16.51 9.32
C ALA A 183 9.39 -17.07 8.64
N ASN A 184 8.25 -17.11 9.35
CA ASN A 184 6.95 -17.64 8.88
C ASN A 184 5.91 -16.55 8.55
N ALA A 185 6.37 -15.32 8.26
CA ALA A 185 5.48 -14.26 7.80
C ALA A 185 4.77 -14.77 6.53
N ASN A 186 3.43 -14.79 6.53
CA ASN A 186 2.55 -15.27 5.45
C ASN A 186 2.01 -16.71 5.58
N ILE A 187 1.98 -17.29 6.78
CA ILE A 187 1.18 -18.50 7.03
C ILE A 187 -0.16 -18.14 7.68
N LEU A 188 -1.27 -18.52 7.04
CA LEU A 188 -2.63 -18.44 7.58
C LEU A 188 -3.07 -19.80 8.11
N LYS A 189 -3.46 -19.87 9.37
CA LYS A 189 -4.19 -21.03 9.91
C LYS A 189 -5.69 -20.81 9.74
N PHE A 190 -6.37 -21.72 9.05
CA PHE A 190 -7.82 -21.66 8.84
C PHE A 190 -8.43 -23.06 8.98
N GLY A 191 -9.15 -23.31 10.08
CA GLY A 191 -9.60 -24.65 10.45
C GLY A 191 -8.41 -25.61 10.53
N ASN A 192 -8.49 -26.71 9.77
CA ASN A 192 -7.41 -27.72 9.70
C ASN A 192 -6.32 -27.40 8.67
N PHE A 193 -6.43 -26.27 7.94
CA PHE A 193 -5.45 -25.90 6.93
C PHE A 193 -4.39 -24.96 7.51
N SER A 194 -3.13 -25.25 7.19
CA SER A 194 -2.02 -24.31 7.33
C SER A 194 -1.61 -23.85 5.93
N ILE A 195 -1.97 -22.63 5.58
CA ILE A 195 -1.90 -22.10 4.21
C ILE A 195 -0.69 -21.17 4.10
N GLN A 196 0.29 -21.53 3.28
CA GLN A 196 1.40 -20.65 2.95
C GLN A 196 0.99 -19.66 1.85
N ILE A 197 1.20 -18.37 2.07
CA ILE A 197 0.78 -17.30 1.16
C ILE A 197 2.00 -16.70 0.48
N ALA A 198 1.97 -16.65 -0.85
CA ALA A 198 2.99 -16.01 -1.67
C ALA A 198 2.39 -14.83 -2.44
N TYR A 199 2.97 -13.64 -2.31
CA TYR A 199 2.57 -12.44 -3.05
C TYR A 199 3.46 -12.27 -4.28
N THR A 200 2.87 -12.18 -5.48
CA THR A 200 3.66 -12.12 -6.72
C THR A 200 4.42 -10.80 -6.89
N CYS A 201 3.87 -9.69 -6.38
CA CYS A 201 4.48 -8.36 -6.47
C CYS A 201 5.51 -8.08 -5.35
N GLN A 202 5.84 -9.07 -4.54
CA GLN A 202 6.72 -8.91 -3.38
C GLN A 202 8.13 -8.44 -3.75
N GLY A 203 8.61 -8.79 -4.95
CA GLY A 203 9.89 -8.34 -5.49
C GLY A 203 9.88 -6.83 -5.76
N ASP A 204 8.86 -6.34 -6.45
CA ASP A 204 8.73 -4.93 -6.86
C ASP A 204 8.70 -4.01 -5.64
N LEU A 205 7.91 -4.35 -4.60
CA LEU A 205 7.87 -3.56 -3.36
C LEU A 205 9.24 -3.47 -2.66
N LYS A 206 10.04 -4.54 -2.72
CA LYS A 206 11.40 -4.54 -2.14
C LYS A 206 12.36 -3.67 -2.95
N ILE A 207 12.15 -3.55 -4.25
CA ILE A 207 12.91 -2.65 -5.12
C ILE A 207 12.54 -1.20 -4.78
N ASP A 208 11.25 -0.91 -4.63
CA ASP A 208 10.76 0.44 -4.28
C ASP A 208 11.32 0.93 -2.94
N ALA A 209 11.36 0.07 -1.91
CA ALA A 209 11.96 0.40 -0.62
C ALA A 209 13.43 0.84 -0.71
N LYS A 210 14.19 0.27 -1.66
CA LYS A 210 15.62 0.58 -1.83
C LYS A 210 15.86 1.83 -2.65
N ASN A 211 14.93 2.18 -3.53
CA ASN A 211 15.13 3.21 -4.54
C ASN A 211 14.64 4.60 -4.10
N GLY A 212 13.95 4.73 -2.96
CA GLY A 212 13.58 6.04 -2.43
C GLY A 212 12.37 6.04 -1.49
N GLY A 213 11.50 7.04 -1.68
CA GLY A 213 10.26 7.17 -0.93
C GLY A 213 9.24 6.10 -1.33
N ILE A 214 8.52 5.58 -0.35
CA ILE A 214 7.50 4.53 -0.55
C ILE A 214 6.11 5.14 -0.66
N PHE A 215 5.74 6.00 0.30
CA PHE A 215 4.46 6.71 0.28
C PHE A 215 4.67 8.21 0.21
N TYR A 216 3.91 8.86 -0.66
CA TYR A 216 3.97 10.30 -0.89
C TYR A 216 2.71 10.93 -0.31
N LYS A 217 2.87 11.95 0.51
CA LYS A 217 1.77 12.63 1.19
C LYS A 217 1.40 13.91 0.43
N PRO A 218 0.32 13.92 -0.36
CA PRO A 218 -0.14 15.11 -1.03
C PRO A 218 -0.94 16.03 -0.09
N SER A 219 -0.88 17.33 -0.35
CA SER A 219 -1.90 18.30 0.03
C SER A 219 -2.45 18.96 -1.23
N PHE A 220 -3.74 19.21 -1.28
CA PHE A 220 -4.40 19.76 -2.47
C PHE A 220 -4.76 21.21 -2.26
N TYR A 221 -4.43 22.05 -3.24
CA TYR A 221 -4.65 23.49 -3.16
C TYR A 221 -5.43 23.98 -4.38
N GLY A 222 -6.33 24.91 -4.13
CA GLY A 222 -7.07 25.65 -5.15
C GLY A 222 -6.77 27.14 -5.04
N LEU A 223 -6.92 27.86 -6.15
CA LEU A 223 -6.74 29.32 -6.16
C LEU A 223 -7.96 30.01 -5.57
N ASN A 224 -7.75 30.84 -4.54
CA ASN A 224 -8.74 31.81 -4.10
C ASN A 224 -8.43 33.16 -4.75
N ALA A 225 -9.20 33.53 -5.76
CA ALA A 225 -9.01 34.78 -6.50
C ALA A 225 -9.24 36.03 -5.63
N ALA A 226 -10.11 35.98 -4.63
CA ALA A 226 -10.43 37.12 -3.79
C ALA A 226 -9.32 37.47 -2.78
N LYS A 227 -8.61 36.44 -2.28
CA LYS A 227 -7.49 36.61 -1.34
C LYS A 227 -6.12 36.60 -2.02
N ASP A 228 -6.12 36.37 -3.33
CA ASP A 228 -4.93 36.09 -4.13
C ASP A 228 -3.97 35.10 -3.44
N GLN A 229 -4.47 33.93 -3.08
CA GLN A 229 -3.70 32.90 -2.36
C GLN A 229 -4.15 31.49 -2.75
N LEU A 230 -3.26 30.52 -2.57
CA LEU A 230 -3.60 29.10 -2.66
C LEU A 230 -4.16 28.63 -1.32
N LEU A 231 -5.39 28.11 -1.33
CA LEU A 231 -6.05 27.57 -0.15
C LEU A 231 -6.12 26.06 -0.20
N LEU A 232 -5.84 25.44 0.95
CA LEU A 232 -5.99 24.00 1.14
C LEU A 232 -7.44 23.59 0.86
N GLN A 233 -7.59 22.59 0.01
CA GLN A 233 -8.87 21.96 -0.30
C GLN A 233 -9.07 20.81 0.68
N ALA A 234 -10.21 20.78 1.37
CA ALA A 234 -10.58 19.68 2.26
C ALA A 234 -10.98 18.39 1.50
N LEU A 235 -10.79 18.36 0.18
CA LEU A 235 -11.21 17.27 -0.69
C LEU A 235 -10.19 16.12 -0.62
N LYS A 236 -10.69 14.91 -0.31
CA LYS A 236 -9.97 13.68 -0.63
C LYS A 236 -10.14 13.41 -2.12
N ILE A 237 -9.06 13.50 -2.87
CA ILE A 237 -9.04 13.18 -4.31
C ILE A 237 -8.54 11.75 -4.47
N ASP A 238 -9.38 10.90 -5.05
CA ASP A 238 -8.96 9.56 -5.48
C ASP A 238 -8.00 9.70 -6.67
N LEU A 239 -6.72 9.37 -6.45
CA LEU A 239 -5.67 9.44 -7.46
C LEU A 239 -5.42 8.10 -8.16
N SER A 240 -6.18 7.03 -7.84
CA SER A 240 -6.01 5.72 -8.47
C SER A 240 -6.29 5.74 -9.99
N GLY A 241 -7.15 6.66 -10.42
CA GLY A 241 -7.48 6.90 -11.82
C GLY A 241 -6.49 7.80 -12.56
N TYR A 242 -5.55 8.46 -11.88
CA TYR A 242 -4.69 9.46 -12.49
C TYR A 242 -3.47 8.86 -13.19
N ASN A 243 -3.17 9.40 -14.36
CA ASN A 243 -1.93 9.16 -15.08
C ASN A 243 -0.91 10.26 -14.74
N PHE A 244 0.20 9.86 -14.13
CA PHE A 244 1.30 10.74 -13.73
C PHE A 244 2.53 10.66 -14.64
N TYR A 245 2.50 9.95 -15.76
CA TYR A 245 3.67 9.88 -16.67
C TYR A 245 4.13 11.27 -17.13
N GLN A 246 3.21 12.22 -17.31
CA GLN A 246 3.55 13.61 -17.66
C GLN A 246 4.06 14.44 -16.46
N ALA A 247 4.06 13.87 -15.26
CA ALA A 247 4.66 14.44 -14.06
C ALA A 247 6.07 13.88 -13.79
N LEU A 248 6.57 12.95 -14.62
CA LEU A 248 7.98 12.55 -14.58
C LEU A 248 8.85 13.73 -15.01
N LYS A 249 9.79 14.13 -14.14
CA LYS A 249 10.94 14.91 -14.60
C LYS A 249 11.79 14.00 -15.47
N VAL A 250 12.03 14.40 -16.71
CA VAL A 250 13.18 13.88 -17.46
C VAL A 250 14.40 14.55 -16.83
N TYR A 251 15.13 13.79 -16.03
CA TYR A 251 16.45 14.18 -15.52
C TYR A 251 17.52 13.91 -16.58
#